data_AF-H5U2H2-F1
#
_entry.id   AF-H5U2H2-F1
#
_cell.length_a   1.000
_cell.length_b   1.000
_cell.length_c   1.000
_cell.angle_alpha   90.00
_cell.angle_beta   90.00
_cell.angle_gamma   90.00
#
_symmetry.space_group_name_H-M   'P 1'
#
loop_
_entity.id
_entity.type
_entity.pdbx_description
1 polymer ?
#
loop_
_entity_poly.entity_id
_entity_poly.type
_entity_poly.pdbx_seq_one_letter_code
_entity_poly.pdbx_strand_id
1 'polypeptide(L)'
;MLILSPHLDDAVYSAGAALSAMDDVIVVTMLAGRPDPPQHTEWDRSTGFASSTEALDVRRAEDEKAVATIGGRAVHLDFLDQQYGGADLGALSGAVSELVETHRPQIVIGPLGVRHADHLLVRNAVLAARVPVPLWMYADLPYCNYSRSDEMASRDVLRWRGCVLDDVQPAAGSMDLKRAAVECYPTQNTQFDMNKIVAPERFWAVSRDL
;
A
#
# COMPACT_ATOMS: atom_id res chain seq x y z
N MET A 1 -14.79 0.63 -0.11
CA MET A 1 -13.68 1.48 0.40
C MET A 1 -12.51 1.40 -0.57
N LEU A 2 -11.62 2.41 -0.60
CA LEU A 2 -10.47 2.41 -1.50
C LEU A 2 -9.17 2.45 -0.68
N ILE A 3 -8.35 1.41 -0.76
CA ILE A 3 -7.00 1.41 -0.18
C ILE A 3 -5.96 1.44 -1.30
N LEU A 4 -4.96 2.30 -1.15
CA LEU A 4 -3.90 2.53 -2.11
C LEU A 4 -2.62 1.89 -1.59
N SER A 5 -2.18 0.83 -2.26
CA SER A 5 -0.97 0.07 -1.98
C SER A 5 0.16 0.57 -2.88
N PRO A 6 1.36 0.92 -2.37
CA PRO A 6 2.51 1.18 -3.23
C PRO A 6 2.85 -0.03 -4.09
N HIS A 7 3.11 -1.18 -3.47
CA HIS A 7 3.50 -2.43 -4.11
C HIS A 7 2.50 -3.57 -3.86
N LEU A 8 2.76 -4.71 -4.51
CA LEU A 8 1.90 -5.90 -4.55
C LEU A 8 2.02 -6.74 -3.26
N ASP A 9 1.73 -6.14 -2.11
CA ASP A 9 1.74 -6.74 -0.77
C ASP A 9 1.36 -5.74 0.34
N ASP A 10 1.83 -4.49 0.22
CA ASP A 10 1.82 -3.50 1.30
C ASP A 10 0.47 -3.30 2.00
N ALA A 11 -0.62 -3.19 1.23
CA ALA A 11 -1.95 -3.00 1.79
C ALA A 11 -2.39 -4.18 2.67
N VAL A 12 -2.12 -5.42 2.24
CA VAL A 12 -2.45 -6.62 3.03
C VAL A 12 -1.52 -6.72 4.23
N TYR A 13 -0.23 -6.43 4.07
CA TYR A 13 0.72 -6.45 5.18
C TYR A 13 0.35 -5.43 6.26
N SER A 14 -0.06 -4.23 5.85
CA SER A 14 -0.26 -3.10 6.74
C SER A 14 -1.68 -2.99 7.29
N ALA A 15 -2.67 -3.49 6.55
CA ALA A 15 -4.10 -3.30 6.86
C ALA A 15 -4.99 -4.55 6.67
N GLY A 16 -4.44 -5.71 6.30
CA GLY A 16 -5.22 -6.90 5.95
C GLY A 16 -6.23 -7.34 7.03
N ALA A 17 -5.92 -7.17 8.32
CA ALA A 17 -6.89 -7.49 9.37
C ALA A 17 -8.04 -6.49 9.38
N ALA A 18 -7.77 -5.18 9.43
CA ALA A 18 -8.80 -4.14 9.37
C ALA A 18 -9.69 -4.27 8.12
N LEU A 19 -9.07 -4.51 6.95
CA LEU A 19 -9.77 -4.67 5.68
C LEU A 19 -10.70 -5.90 5.66
N SER A 20 -10.39 -6.95 6.41
CA SER A 20 -11.26 -8.14 6.48
C SER A 20 -12.59 -7.90 7.21
N ALA A 21 -12.72 -6.81 7.97
CA ALA A 21 -13.97 -6.38 8.61
C ALA A 21 -14.71 -5.30 7.82
N MET A 22 -14.23 -4.97 6.64
CA MET A 22 -14.67 -3.84 5.82
C MET A 22 -15.40 -4.35 4.58
N ASP A 23 -16.53 -3.73 4.24
CA ASP A 23 -17.31 -4.08 3.05
C ASP A 23 -16.82 -3.34 1.78
N ASP A 24 -17.00 -3.97 0.62
CA ASP A 24 -16.68 -3.39 -0.69
C ASP A 24 -15.23 -2.88 -0.79
N VAL A 25 -14.26 -3.62 -0.23
CA VAL A 25 -12.85 -3.25 -0.24
C VAL A 25 -12.27 -3.35 -1.65
N ILE A 26 -11.68 -2.26 -2.13
CA ILE A 26 -10.91 -2.19 -3.36
C ILE A 26 -9.47 -1.86 -2.99
N VAL A 27 -8.56 -2.80 -3.23
CA VAL A 27 -7.12 -2.61 -3.07
C VAL A 27 -6.56 -2.21 -4.43
N VAL A 28 -6.08 -0.98 -4.53
CA VAL A 28 -5.42 -0.48 -5.74
C VAL A 28 -3.92 -0.48 -5.52
N THR A 29 -3.21 -1.33 -6.25
CA THR A 29 -1.76 -1.32 -6.27
C THR A 29 -1.27 -0.34 -7.32
N MET A 30 -0.64 0.73 -6.84
CA MET A 30 -0.26 1.90 -7.62
C MET A 30 0.89 1.58 -8.57
N LEU A 31 1.90 0.83 -8.12
CA LEU A 31 3.15 0.62 -8.85
C LEU A 31 3.32 -0.85 -9.29
N ALA A 32 2.32 -1.35 -10.02
CA ALA A 32 2.31 -2.74 -10.50
C ALA A 32 2.69 -2.88 -11.98
N GLY A 33 3.15 -1.81 -12.63
CA GLY A 33 3.44 -1.77 -14.06
C GLY A 33 4.60 -2.65 -14.51
N ARG A 34 4.54 -3.11 -15.76
CA ARG A 34 5.58 -3.93 -16.40
C ARG A 34 6.45 -3.02 -17.27
N PRO A 35 7.77 -2.95 -17.04
CA PRO A 35 8.63 -2.20 -17.95
C PRO A 35 8.71 -2.89 -19.31
N ASP A 36 8.73 -2.10 -20.39
CA ASP A 36 9.00 -2.54 -21.76
C ASP A 36 10.15 -1.69 -22.33
N PRO A 37 11.31 -2.27 -22.67
CA PRO A 37 11.63 -3.70 -22.60
C PRO A 37 11.73 -4.25 -21.17
N PRO A 38 11.58 -5.58 -20.97
CA PRO A 38 11.77 -6.21 -19.66
C PRO A 38 13.13 -5.86 -19.06
N GLN A 39 13.12 -5.53 -17.78
CA GLN A 39 14.31 -5.24 -16.97
C GLN A 39 14.63 -6.39 -16.00
N HIS A 40 15.82 -6.33 -15.39
CA HIS A 40 16.34 -7.33 -14.47
C HIS A 40 16.95 -6.66 -13.23
N THR A 41 16.25 -6.65 -12.10
CA THR A 41 16.75 -5.99 -10.88
C THR A 41 17.35 -6.99 -9.89
N GLU A 42 18.00 -6.47 -8.85
CA GLU A 42 18.47 -7.32 -7.74
C GLU A 42 17.31 -7.93 -6.94
N TRP A 43 16.21 -7.19 -6.78
CA TRP A 43 15.02 -7.66 -6.08
C TRP A 43 14.32 -8.81 -6.82
N ASP A 44 14.23 -8.73 -8.16
CA ASP A 44 13.73 -9.84 -8.99
C ASP A 44 14.53 -11.10 -8.72
N ARG A 45 15.86 -10.99 -8.77
CA ARG A 45 16.77 -12.14 -8.55
C ARG A 45 16.68 -12.67 -7.12
N SER A 46 16.59 -11.79 -6.11
CA SER A 46 16.51 -12.21 -4.71
C SER A 46 15.20 -12.93 -4.37
N THR A 47 14.16 -12.70 -5.16
CA THR A 47 12.84 -13.36 -5.06
C THR A 47 12.65 -14.50 -6.06
N GLY A 48 13.72 -14.86 -6.80
CA GLY A 48 13.78 -16.05 -7.64
C GLY A 48 13.39 -15.86 -9.10
N PHE A 49 13.20 -14.61 -9.56
CA PHE A 49 12.78 -14.31 -10.92
C PHE A 49 13.93 -13.98 -11.85
N ALA A 50 13.80 -14.40 -13.10
CA ALA A 50 14.76 -14.10 -14.14
C ALA A 50 14.49 -12.75 -14.82
N SER A 51 13.28 -12.20 -14.75
CA SER A 51 12.92 -10.90 -15.35
C SER A 51 11.76 -10.21 -14.63
N SER A 52 11.66 -8.89 -14.81
CA SER A 52 10.52 -8.08 -14.35
C SER A 52 9.17 -8.56 -14.91
N THR A 53 9.09 -9.05 -16.16
CA THR A 53 7.83 -9.60 -16.70
C THR A 53 7.37 -10.81 -15.89
N GLU A 54 8.26 -11.76 -15.64
CA GLU A 54 7.99 -12.95 -14.83
C GLU A 54 7.61 -12.56 -13.39
N ALA A 55 8.37 -11.65 -12.78
CA ALA A 55 8.12 -11.17 -11.43
C ALA A 55 6.73 -10.51 -11.30
N LEU A 56 6.36 -9.62 -12.23
CA LEU A 56 5.08 -8.91 -12.17
C LEU A 56 3.89 -9.81 -12.52
N ASP A 57 4.05 -10.79 -13.41
CA ASP A 57 3.00 -11.79 -13.66
C ASP A 57 2.67 -12.58 -12.38
N VAL A 58 3.70 -13.07 -11.68
CA VAL A 58 3.51 -13.86 -10.45
C VAL A 58 3.01 -12.98 -9.31
N ARG A 59 3.63 -11.82 -9.05
CA ARG A 59 3.26 -10.95 -7.92
C ARG A 59 1.84 -10.38 -8.06
N ARG A 60 1.36 -10.11 -9.29
CA ARG A 60 -0.04 -9.71 -9.51
C ARG A 60 -1.02 -10.83 -9.17
N ALA A 61 -0.72 -12.07 -9.57
CA ALA A 61 -1.56 -13.22 -9.23
C ALA A 61 -1.56 -13.53 -7.72
N GLU A 62 -0.41 -13.36 -7.05
CA GLU A 62 -0.30 -13.44 -5.59
C GLU A 62 -1.20 -12.41 -4.91
N ASP A 63 -1.13 -11.15 -5.36
CA ASP A 63 -1.93 -10.04 -4.82
C ASP A 63 -3.44 -10.25 -5.03
N GLU A 64 -3.86 -10.67 -6.21
CA GLU A 64 -5.28 -11.01 -6.47
C GLU A 64 -5.79 -12.07 -5.49
N LYS A 65 -4.99 -13.11 -5.25
CA LYS A 65 -5.35 -14.18 -4.30
C LYS A 65 -5.39 -13.68 -2.86
N ALA A 66 -4.41 -12.88 -2.45
CA ALA A 66 -4.33 -12.33 -1.11
C ALA A 66 -5.50 -11.38 -0.81
N VAL A 67 -5.78 -10.47 -1.73
CA VAL A 67 -6.88 -9.52 -1.62
C VAL A 67 -8.24 -10.24 -1.63
N ALA A 68 -8.41 -11.27 -2.46
CA ALA A 68 -9.61 -12.10 -2.42
C ALA A 68 -9.78 -12.84 -1.07
N THR A 69 -8.68 -13.24 -0.42
CA THR A 69 -8.70 -13.94 0.87
C THR A 69 -9.27 -13.07 2.01
N ILE A 70 -9.10 -11.75 1.93
CA ILE A 70 -9.73 -10.79 2.86
C ILE A 70 -11.09 -10.27 2.37
N GLY A 71 -11.65 -10.85 1.30
CA GLY A 71 -12.95 -10.46 0.73
C GLY A 71 -12.92 -9.19 -0.12
N GLY A 72 -11.73 -8.70 -0.49
CA GLY A 72 -11.57 -7.51 -1.32
C GLY A 72 -11.46 -7.81 -2.82
N ARG A 73 -11.35 -6.74 -3.61
CA ARG A 73 -11.05 -6.78 -5.04
C ARG A 73 -9.75 -6.05 -5.34
N ALA A 74 -8.82 -6.70 -6.03
CA ALA A 74 -7.57 -6.10 -6.49
C ALA A 74 -7.78 -5.28 -7.77
N VAL A 75 -7.05 -4.18 -7.89
CA VAL A 75 -6.89 -3.35 -9.10
C VAL A 75 -5.41 -3.00 -9.20
N HIS A 76 -4.80 -3.22 -10.35
CA HIS A 76 -3.37 -2.95 -10.57
C HIS A 76 -3.22 -1.86 -11.61
N LEU A 77 -2.53 -0.77 -11.25
CA LEU A 77 -2.17 0.28 -12.19
C LEU A 77 -0.82 -0.03 -12.86
N ASP A 78 -0.62 0.53 -14.04
CA ASP A 78 0.56 0.26 -14.85
C ASP A 78 1.73 1.25 -14.61
N PHE A 79 1.72 1.98 -13.50
CA PHE A 79 2.88 2.78 -13.12
C PHE A 79 4.04 1.90 -12.66
N LEU A 80 5.26 2.30 -12.98
CA LEU A 80 6.45 1.52 -12.68
C LEU A 80 6.94 1.80 -11.24
N ASP A 81 7.30 0.73 -10.55
CA ASP A 81 8.16 0.77 -9.36
C ASP A 81 9.47 1.49 -9.68
N GLN A 82 10.03 2.21 -8.69
CA GLN A 82 11.31 2.92 -8.84
C GLN A 82 12.42 2.02 -9.39
N GLN A 83 12.44 0.74 -9.02
CA GLN A 83 13.44 -0.22 -9.50
C GLN A 83 13.41 -0.42 -11.03
N TYR A 84 12.29 -0.08 -11.69
CA TYR A 84 12.12 -0.17 -13.13
C TYR A 84 12.03 1.20 -13.84
N GLY A 85 12.32 2.29 -13.13
CA GLY A 85 12.30 3.65 -13.68
C GLY A 85 11.32 4.61 -12.98
N GLY A 86 10.44 4.08 -12.13
CA GLY A 86 9.56 4.88 -11.29
C GLY A 86 8.41 5.57 -12.01
N ALA A 87 7.66 6.36 -11.25
CA ALA A 87 6.48 7.06 -11.71
C ALA A 87 6.53 8.56 -11.38
N ASP A 88 5.76 9.35 -12.12
CA ASP A 88 5.61 10.78 -11.89
C ASP A 88 4.55 11.08 -10.83
N LEU A 89 4.84 12.02 -9.93
CA LEU A 89 3.95 12.41 -8.84
C LEU A 89 2.61 12.97 -9.34
N GLY A 90 2.64 13.81 -10.37
CA GLY A 90 1.44 14.41 -10.95
C GLY A 90 0.56 13.36 -11.63
N ALA A 91 1.17 12.42 -12.34
CA ALA A 91 0.45 11.30 -12.94
C ALA A 91 -0.21 10.39 -11.89
N LEU A 92 0.51 10.05 -10.82
CA LEU A 92 -0.05 9.29 -9.69
C LEU A 92 -1.18 10.05 -8.98
N SER A 93 -1.01 11.34 -8.72
CA SER A 93 -2.05 12.19 -8.09
C SER A 93 -3.31 12.29 -8.95
N GLY A 94 -3.14 12.40 -10.27
CA GLY A 94 -4.24 12.34 -11.25
C GLY A 94 -4.99 11.01 -11.17
N ALA A 95 -4.27 9.89 -11.17
CA ALA A 95 -4.85 8.55 -11.07
C ALA A 95 -5.61 8.36 -9.74
N VAL A 96 -5.08 8.84 -8.61
CA VAL A 96 -5.81 8.80 -7.33
C VAL A 96 -7.12 9.58 -7.42
N SER A 97 -7.12 10.77 -8.02
CA SER A 97 -8.33 11.57 -8.19
C SER A 97 -9.37 10.85 -9.08
N GLU A 98 -8.92 10.24 -10.18
CA GLU A 98 -9.78 9.45 -11.08
C GLU A 98 -10.38 8.21 -10.40
N LEU A 99 -9.59 7.48 -9.60
CA LEU A 99 -10.07 6.34 -8.83
C LEU A 99 -11.15 6.73 -7.82
N VAL A 100 -10.98 7.88 -7.16
CA VAL A 100 -11.97 8.42 -6.23
C VAL A 100 -13.26 8.80 -6.95
N GLU A 101 -13.17 9.45 -8.12
CA GLU A 101 -14.35 9.79 -8.93
C GLU A 101 -15.09 8.56 -9.46
N THR A 102 -14.32 7.56 -9.91
CA THR A 102 -14.83 6.31 -10.51
C THR A 102 -15.50 5.42 -9.48
N HIS A 103 -14.82 5.16 -8.35
CA HIS A 103 -15.29 4.21 -7.35
C HIS A 103 -16.16 4.85 -6.25
N ARG A 104 -16.16 6.19 -6.15
CA ARG A 104 -16.91 6.97 -5.13
C ARG A 104 -16.81 6.34 -3.73
N PRO A 105 -15.59 6.08 -3.23
CA PRO A 105 -15.43 5.37 -1.99
C PRO A 105 -15.89 6.22 -0.81
N GLN A 106 -16.38 5.59 0.26
CA GLN A 106 -16.72 6.30 1.50
C GLN A 106 -15.49 6.79 2.27
N ILE A 107 -14.32 6.20 1.99
CA ILE A 107 -13.03 6.50 2.62
C ILE A 107 -11.90 6.11 1.67
N VAL A 108 -10.83 6.89 1.67
CA VAL A 108 -9.55 6.54 1.06
C VAL A 108 -8.53 6.23 2.16
N ILE A 109 -7.78 5.15 1.97
CA ILE A 109 -6.71 4.74 2.89
C ILE A 109 -5.41 4.66 2.07
N GLY A 110 -4.34 5.33 2.51
CA GLY A 110 -3.04 5.31 1.84
C GLY A 110 -1.87 5.00 2.80
N PRO A 111 -0.64 4.91 2.29
CA PRO A 111 0.54 4.65 3.11
C PRO A 111 0.97 5.88 3.92
N LEU A 112 1.46 5.67 5.14
CA LEU A 112 2.14 6.72 5.91
C LEU A 112 3.45 7.16 5.23
N GLY A 113 4.04 6.32 4.38
CA GLY A 113 5.22 6.65 3.59
C GLY A 113 6.50 6.58 4.41
N VAL A 114 7.00 5.37 4.65
CA VAL A 114 8.19 5.12 5.47
C VAL A 114 9.25 4.34 4.70
N ARG A 115 10.52 4.75 4.85
CA ARG A 115 11.76 4.10 4.33
C ARG A 115 11.93 3.93 2.82
N HIS A 116 10.87 3.68 2.07
CA HIS A 116 10.94 3.44 0.63
C HIS A 116 10.48 4.68 -0.15
N ALA A 117 11.21 5.04 -1.21
CA ALA A 117 10.89 6.23 -1.99
C ALA A 117 9.54 6.10 -2.72
N ASP A 118 9.17 4.91 -3.17
CA ASP A 118 7.82 4.66 -3.71
C ASP A 118 6.70 4.88 -2.68
N HIS A 119 6.86 4.44 -1.43
CA HIS A 119 5.85 4.70 -0.40
C HIS A 119 5.72 6.21 -0.13
N LEU A 120 6.84 6.94 -0.11
CA LEU A 120 6.86 8.40 0.01
C LEU A 120 6.17 9.07 -1.20
N LEU A 121 6.42 8.57 -2.40
CA LEU A 121 5.85 9.06 -3.65
C LEU A 121 4.32 8.85 -3.67
N VAL A 122 3.87 7.63 -3.37
CA VAL A 122 2.44 7.30 -3.31
C VAL A 122 1.74 8.11 -2.23
N ARG A 123 2.29 8.21 -1.01
CA ARG A 123 1.75 9.11 0.04
C ARG A 123 1.61 10.55 -0.48
N ASN A 124 2.65 11.08 -1.11
CA ASN A 124 2.62 12.45 -1.63
C ASN A 124 1.57 12.60 -2.74
N ALA A 125 1.37 11.57 -3.58
CA ALA A 125 0.33 11.56 -4.60
C ALA A 125 -1.07 11.59 -3.97
N VAL A 126 -1.33 10.77 -2.95
CA VAL A 126 -2.60 10.79 -2.21
C VAL A 126 -2.87 12.16 -1.61
N LEU A 127 -1.84 12.78 -1.02
CA LEU A 127 -1.93 14.12 -0.42
C LEU A 127 -2.08 15.26 -1.45
N ALA A 128 -1.67 15.05 -2.70
CA ALA A 128 -1.82 16.03 -3.77
C ALA A 128 -3.14 15.87 -4.54
N ALA A 129 -3.77 14.71 -4.43
CA ALA A 129 -5.01 14.36 -5.12
C ALA A 129 -6.24 15.03 -4.50
N ARG A 130 -7.32 15.12 -5.27
CA ARG A 130 -8.62 15.55 -4.77
C ARG A 130 -9.34 14.38 -4.09
N VAL A 131 -9.29 14.35 -2.76
CA VAL A 131 -9.97 13.33 -1.93
C VAL A 131 -11.04 14.02 -1.08
N PRO A 132 -12.31 14.14 -1.55
CA PRO A 132 -13.38 14.84 -0.84
C PRO A 132 -14.09 13.96 0.21
N VAL A 133 -13.43 12.89 0.65
CA VAL A 133 -13.92 11.90 1.62
C VAL A 133 -12.87 11.74 2.71
N PRO A 134 -13.19 11.14 3.87
CA PRO A 134 -12.18 10.84 4.89
C PRO A 134 -10.95 10.16 4.30
N LEU A 135 -9.78 10.59 4.76
CA LEU A 135 -8.48 10.06 4.36
C LEU A 135 -7.77 9.49 5.58
N TRP A 136 -7.41 8.21 5.54
CA TRP A 136 -6.56 7.59 6.55
C TRP A 136 -5.20 7.23 5.97
N MET A 137 -4.18 7.20 6.82
CA MET A 137 -2.86 6.66 6.51
C MET A 137 -2.58 5.44 7.38
N TYR A 138 -2.19 4.32 6.79
CA TYR A 138 -1.74 3.13 7.53
C TYR A 138 -0.24 3.18 7.83
N ALA A 139 0.19 2.59 8.93
CA ALA A 139 1.62 2.36 9.19
C ALA A 139 2.18 1.31 8.23
N ASP A 140 3.23 1.64 7.48
CA ASP A 140 3.86 0.73 6.52
C ASP A 140 4.51 -0.46 7.25
N LEU A 141 3.90 -1.64 7.20
CA LEU A 141 4.45 -2.87 7.78
C LEU A 141 5.21 -3.68 6.72
N PRO A 142 6.38 -4.23 7.06
CA PRO A 142 6.99 -4.33 8.40
C PRO A 142 7.82 -3.11 8.84
N TYR A 143 8.05 -2.12 7.97
CA TYR A 143 9.03 -1.04 8.21
C TYR A 143 8.83 -0.32 9.56
N CYS A 144 7.61 0.06 9.88
CA CYS A 144 7.29 0.72 11.15
C CYS A 144 7.48 -0.17 12.38
N ASN A 145 7.46 -1.50 12.22
CA ASN A 145 7.72 -2.46 13.30
C ASN A 145 9.20 -2.83 13.46
N TYR A 146 10.03 -2.53 12.44
CA TYR A 146 11.48 -2.49 12.58
C TYR A 146 11.95 -1.20 13.24
N SER A 147 11.31 -0.07 12.93
CA SER A 147 11.73 1.24 13.39
C SER A 147 10.53 2.14 13.74
N ARG A 148 10.22 2.22 15.03
CA ARG A 148 9.20 3.15 15.54
C ARG A 148 9.58 4.62 15.34
N SER A 149 10.87 4.93 15.32
CA SER A 149 11.35 6.28 15.03
C SER A 149 11.04 6.73 13.61
N ASP A 150 11.08 5.82 12.63
CA ASP A 150 10.77 6.18 11.23
C ASP A 150 9.26 6.42 11.05
N GLU A 151 8.41 5.67 11.76
CA GLU A 151 6.97 5.95 11.86
C GLU A 151 6.71 7.35 12.46
N MET A 152 7.37 7.66 13.58
CA MET A 152 7.26 8.98 14.23
C MET A 152 7.73 10.11 13.31
N ALA A 153 8.90 9.96 12.68
CA ALA A 153 9.45 10.95 11.78
C ALA A 153 8.53 11.22 10.57
N SER A 154 7.93 10.18 9.99
CA SER A 154 6.97 10.38 8.88
C SER A 154 5.72 11.14 9.32
N ARG A 155 5.19 10.86 10.52
CA ARG A 155 4.07 11.62 11.10
C ARG A 155 4.45 13.07 11.35
N ASP A 156 5.66 13.34 11.83
CA ASP A 156 6.14 14.70 12.08
C ASP A 156 6.31 15.50 10.78
N VAL A 157 6.75 14.85 9.68
CA VAL A 157 6.75 15.47 8.34
C VAL A 157 5.35 15.88 7.92
N LEU A 158 4.34 15.05 8.15
CA LEU A 158 2.94 15.39 7.81
C LEU A 158 2.42 16.55 8.67
N ARG A 159 2.71 16.55 9.98
CA ARG A 159 2.38 17.67 10.87
C ARG A 159 3.04 18.97 10.45
N TRP A 160 4.32 18.92 10.07
CA TRP A 160 5.03 20.09 9.57
C TRP A 160 4.44 20.63 8.26
N ARG A 161 3.82 19.76 7.45
CA ARG A 161 3.06 20.13 6.24
C ARG A 161 1.63 20.60 6.55
N GLY A 162 1.29 20.86 7.81
CA GLY A 162 -0.02 21.36 8.23
C GLY A 162 -1.12 20.30 8.30
N CYS A 163 -0.76 19.00 8.31
CA CYS A 163 -1.75 17.94 8.53
C CYS A 163 -1.95 17.69 10.02
N VAL A 164 -3.20 17.49 10.43
CA VAL A 164 -3.54 16.92 11.74
C VAL A 164 -3.70 15.42 11.58
N LEU A 165 -3.15 14.66 12.54
CA LEU A 165 -3.15 13.21 12.54
C LEU A 165 -3.75 12.69 13.84
N ASP A 166 -4.97 12.16 13.74
CA ASP A 166 -5.68 11.53 14.85
C ASP A 166 -5.56 10.02 14.78
N ASP A 167 -5.22 9.36 15.88
CA ASP A 167 -5.16 7.90 15.93
C ASP A 167 -6.55 7.30 15.65
N VAL A 168 -6.61 6.33 14.74
CA VAL A 168 -7.84 5.63 14.37
C VAL A 168 -7.73 4.17 14.75
N GLN A 169 -8.78 3.68 15.41
CA GLN A 169 -8.99 2.25 15.62
C GLN A 169 -10.05 1.78 14.61
N PRO A 170 -9.69 1.02 13.57
CA PRO A 170 -10.67 0.46 12.65
C PRO A 170 -11.54 -0.58 13.36
N ALA A 171 -12.59 -1.03 12.69
CA ALA A 171 -13.37 -2.17 13.15
C ALA A 171 -12.45 -3.38 13.39
N ALA A 172 -12.75 -4.16 14.44
CA ALA A 172 -11.98 -5.33 14.79
C ALA A 172 -12.14 -6.43 13.72
N GLY A 173 -11.17 -6.53 12.82
CA GLY A 173 -11.10 -7.60 11.83
C GLY A 173 -10.28 -8.81 12.27
N SER A 174 -10.04 -9.71 11.33
CA SER A 174 -9.47 -11.03 11.60
C SER A 174 -7.97 -11.09 11.34
N MET A 175 -7.19 -11.30 12.41
CA MET A 175 -5.76 -11.59 12.30
C MET A 175 -5.47 -12.93 11.60
N ASP A 176 -6.42 -13.88 11.67
CA ASP A 176 -6.29 -15.16 10.96
C ASP A 176 -6.46 -14.99 9.46
N LEU A 177 -7.44 -14.16 9.02
CA LEU A 177 -7.58 -13.81 7.60
C LEU A 177 -6.39 -13.00 7.11
N LYS A 178 -5.88 -12.06 7.91
CA LYS A 178 -4.63 -11.36 7.58
C LYS A 178 -3.49 -12.35 7.36
N ARG A 179 -3.30 -13.31 8.26
CA ARG A 179 -2.24 -14.32 8.14
C ARG A 179 -2.40 -15.14 6.85
N ALA A 180 -3.60 -15.64 6.58
CA ALA A 180 -3.88 -16.41 5.37
C ALA A 180 -3.65 -15.60 4.08
N ALA A 181 -3.97 -14.30 4.10
CA ALA A 181 -3.72 -13.41 2.98
C ALA A 181 -2.22 -13.10 2.82
N VAL A 182 -1.47 -12.88 3.91
CA VAL A 182 -0.01 -12.73 3.88
C VAL A 182 0.68 -13.96 3.29
N GLU A 183 0.20 -15.16 3.62
CA GLU A 183 0.71 -16.43 3.07
C GLU A 183 0.53 -16.55 1.55
N CYS A 184 -0.33 -15.72 0.94
CA CYS A 184 -0.50 -15.68 -0.51
C CYS A 184 0.61 -14.91 -1.25
N TYR A 185 1.57 -14.29 -0.55
CA TYR A 185 2.75 -13.64 -1.12
C TYR A 185 4.05 -14.41 -0.88
N PRO A 186 4.17 -15.69 -1.28
CA PRO A 186 5.35 -16.50 -0.97
C PRO A 186 6.65 -15.87 -1.51
N THR A 187 6.61 -15.15 -2.63
CA THR A 187 7.80 -14.48 -3.18
C THR A 187 8.29 -13.32 -2.32
N GLN A 188 7.38 -12.63 -1.63
CA GLN A 188 7.72 -11.48 -0.78
C GLN A 188 8.05 -11.90 0.65
N ASN A 189 7.42 -12.97 1.13
CA ASN A 189 7.63 -13.48 2.47
C ASN A 189 9.07 -13.95 2.74
N THR A 190 9.86 -14.24 1.70
CA THR A 190 11.29 -14.58 1.87
C THR A 190 12.15 -13.38 2.25
N GLN A 191 11.66 -12.15 2.05
CA GLN A 191 12.44 -10.92 2.24
C GLN A 191 12.25 -10.29 3.63
N PHE A 192 11.25 -10.72 4.39
CA PHE A 192 10.82 -10.04 5.62
C PHE A 192 10.60 -10.99 6.80
N ASP A 193 10.65 -10.44 8.01
CA ASP A 193 10.25 -11.15 9.24
C ASP A 193 8.72 -11.11 9.37
N MET A 194 8.07 -12.26 9.20
CA MET A 194 6.62 -12.37 9.27
C MET A 194 6.02 -11.93 10.61
N ASN A 195 6.79 -11.99 11.71
CA ASN A 195 6.33 -11.50 13.02
C ASN A 195 6.18 -9.97 13.06
N LYS A 196 6.80 -9.26 12.11
CA LYS A 196 6.68 -7.81 11.95
C LYS A 196 5.53 -7.42 11.02
N ILE A 197 4.99 -8.36 10.24
CA ILE A 197 3.86 -8.16 9.33
C ILE A 197 2.55 -8.59 10.00
N VAL A 198 2.51 -9.81 10.55
CA VAL A 198 1.34 -10.35 11.27
C VAL A 198 1.35 -9.81 12.70
N ALA A 199 1.15 -8.50 12.81
CA ALA A 199 1.24 -7.71 14.02
C ALA A 199 0.11 -6.66 14.06
N PRO A 200 -0.13 -5.99 15.21
CA PRO A 200 -1.15 -4.97 15.33
C PRO A 200 -0.98 -3.82 14.32
N GLU A 201 -2.07 -3.52 13.63
CA GLU A 201 -2.17 -2.48 12.61
C GLU A 201 -2.43 -1.13 13.23
N ARG A 202 -2.03 -0.06 12.53
CA ARG A 202 -2.14 1.32 13.03
C ARG A 202 -2.51 2.25 11.90
N PHE A 203 -3.41 3.17 12.20
CA PHE A 203 -3.98 4.10 11.24
C PHE A 203 -4.08 5.48 11.85
N TRP A 204 -3.98 6.50 11.01
CA TRP A 204 -4.22 7.89 11.38
C TRP A 204 -5.21 8.52 10.42
N ALA A 205 -6.27 9.13 10.93
CA ALA A 205 -7.09 10.03 10.15
C ALA A 205 -6.29 11.31 9.86
N VAL A 206 -6.29 11.73 8.61
CA VAL A 206 -5.57 12.92 8.15
C VAL A 206 -6.58 13.98 7.75
N SER A 207 -6.50 15.12 8.43
CA SER A 207 -7.17 16.37 8.03
C SER A 207 -6.11 17.44 7.78
N ARG A 208 -6.48 18.48 7.03
CA ARG A 208 -5.66 19.69 6.90
C ARG A 208 -6.46 20.82 7.52
N ASP A 209 -5.85 21.52 8.46
CA ASP A 209 -6.35 22.80 8.89
C ASP A 209 -6.17 23.76 7.70
N LEU A 210 -7.28 24.11 7.05
CA LEU A 210 -7.34 25.12 5.99
C LEU A 210 -7.26 26.52 6.59
#